data_AF-A0A9D4I7Q2-F1
#
_entry.id   AF-A0A9D4I7Q2-F1
#
_cell.length_a   1.000
_cell.length_b   1.000
_cell.length_c   1.000
_cell.angle_alpha   90.00
_cell.angle_beta   90.00
_cell.angle_gamma   90.00
#
_symmetry.space_group_name_H-M   'P 1'
#
loop_
_entity.id
_entity.type
_entity.pdbx_description
1 polymer ?
#
loop_
_entity_poly.entity_id
_entity_poly.type
_entity_poly.pdbx_seq_one_letter_code
_entity_poly.pdbx_strand_id
1 'polypeptide(L)' 'MTALGQVLVCGEASSTILQLDGEGKKKLATLATRRDGLDRPLSVSYNRNTASIIVGQTCVTNILVIKLK' A
#
# COMPACT_ATOMS: atom_id res chain seq x y z
N MET A 1 -1.46 14.03 -21.98
CA MET A 1 -1.62 12.65 -21.47
C MET A 1 -2.22 12.75 -20.09
N THR A 2 -3.48 12.36 -19.89
CA THR A 2 -4.05 12.23 -18.55
C THR A 2 -3.37 11.03 -17.90
N ALA A 3 -2.52 11.27 -16.90
CA ALA A 3 -2.02 10.18 -16.07
C ALA A 3 -3.24 9.61 -15.33
N LEU A 4 -3.73 8.46 -15.77
CA LEU A 4 -4.69 7.69 -14.98
C LEU A 4 -4.01 7.43 -13.64
N GLY A 5 -4.62 7.92 -12.56
CA GLY A 5 -4.11 7.70 -11.21
C GLY A 5 -4.02 6.20 -10.91
N GLN A 6 -3.39 5.85 -9.78
CA GLN A 6 -3.39 4.49 -9.27
C GLN A 6 -4.02 4.49 -7.90
N VAL A 7 -4.73 3.42 -7.57
CA VAL A 7 -5.36 3.26 -6.26
C VAL A 7 -4.48 2.36 -5.40
N LEU A 8 -4.23 2.80 -4.17
CA LEU A 8 -3.61 1.98 -3.14
C LEU A 8 -4.69 1.44 -2.21
N VAL A 9 -4.67 0.14 -1.97
CA VAL A 9 -5.62 -0.54 -1.08
C VAL A 9 -4.86 -1.24 0.02
N CYS A 10 -5.26 -1.01 1.28
CA CYS A 10 -4.85 -1.86 2.39
C CYS A 10 -5.88 -2.96 2.60
N GLY A 11 -5.43 -4.21 2.52
CA GLY A 11 -6.23 -5.36 2.90
C GLY A 11 -5.89 -5.75 4.34
N GLU A 12 -6.73 -5.38 5.29
CA GLU A 12 -6.50 -5.68 6.72
C GLU A 12 -6.43 -7.20 6.97
N ALA A 13 -7.50 -7.92 6.63
CA ALA A 13 -7.59 -9.37 6.80
C ALA A 13 -6.54 -10.15 5.98
N SER A 14 -6.30 -9.73 4.73
CA SER A 14 -5.30 -10.37 3.86
C SER A 14 -3.87 -9.96 4.22
N SER A 15 -3.70 -8.88 5.01
CA SER A 15 -2.41 -8.28 5.35
C SER A 15 -1.54 -8.04 4.12
N THR A 16 -2.12 -7.31 3.15
CA THR A 16 -1.47 -6.93 1.90
C THR A 16 -1.65 -5.45 1.61
N ILE A 17 -0.68 -4.88 0.90
CA ILE A 17 -0.84 -3.59 0.23
C ILE A 17 -0.86 -3.84 -1.27
N LEU A 18 -1.95 -3.44 -1.91
CA LEU A 18 -2.17 -3.67 -3.33
C LEU A 18 -2.13 -2.34 -4.09
N GLN A 19 -1.58 -2.39 -5.28
CA GLN A 19 -1.69 -1.34 -6.28
C GLN A 19 -2.70 -1.78 -7.33
N LEU A 20 -3.71 -0.95 -7.55
CA LEU A 20 -4.73 -1.15 -8.58
C LEU A 20 -4.59 -0.09 -9.67
N ASP A 21 -5.23 -0.33 -10.80
CA ASP A 21 -5.46 0.71 -11.80
C ASP A 21 -6.27 1.88 -11.22
N GLY A 22 -6.35 2.98 -11.96
CA GLY A 22 -7.07 4.18 -11.52
C GLY A 22 -8.57 4.00 -11.36
N GLU A 23 -9.13 2.92 -11.91
CA GLU A 23 -10.54 2.56 -11.74
C GLU A 23 -10.77 1.62 -10.55
N GLY A 24 -9.69 1.15 -9.89
CA GLY A 24 -9.76 0.16 -8.82
C GLY A 24 -10.22 -1.22 -9.28
N LYS A 25 -10.20 -1.53 -10.59
CA LYS A 25 -10.73 -2.79 -11.14
C LYS A 25 -9.67 -3.87 -11.29
N LYS A 26 -8.50 -3.52 -11.81
CA LYS A 26 -7.42 -4.46 -12.05
C LYS A 26 -6.33 -4.31 -11.01
N LYS A 27 -5.93 -5.43 -10.40
CA LYS A 27 -4.68 -5.50 -9.64
C LYS A 27 -3.48 -5.36 -10.56
N LEU A 28 -2.64 -4.37 -10.28
CA LEU A 28 -1.37 -4.14 -10.97
C LEU A 28 -0.22 -4.82 -10.23
N ALA A 29 -0.15 -4.69 -8.90
CA ALA A 29 0.93 -5.26 -8.10
C ALA A 29 0.50 -5.59 -6.67
N THR A 30 1.24 -6.52 -6.05
CA THR A 30 1.32 -6.65 -4.58
C THR A 30 2.57 -5.91 -4.13
N LEU A 31 2.42 -4.85 -3.35
CA LEU A 31 3.55 -4.00 -2.93
C LEU A 31 4.19 -4.48 -1.63
N ALA A 32 3.41 -5.10 -0.74
CA ALA A 32 3.89 -5.71 0.48
C ALA A 32 2.89 -6.76 1.00
N THR A 33 3.40 -7.70 1.79
CA THR A 33 2.68 -8.81 2.42
C THR A 33 3.13 -9.00 3.88
N ARG A 34 2.53 -9.96 4.59
CA ARG A 34 3.00 -10.35 5.94
C ARG A 34 4.49 -10.66 6.03
N ARG A 35 5.10 -11.17 4.95
CA ARG A 35 6.55 -11.48 4.91
C ARG A 35 7.42 -10.23 4.96
N ASP A 36 6.86 -9.08 4.59
CA ASP A 36 7.53 -7.78 4.58
C ASP A 36 7.26 -7.00 5.89
N GLY A 37 6.70 -7.65 6.91
CA GLY A 37 6.40 -7.05 8.20
C GLY A 37 5.00 -6.41 8.31
N LEU A 38 4.07 -6.74 7.40
CA LEU A 38 2.67 -6.33 7.53
C LEU A 38 1.90 -7.18 8.53
N ASP A 39 1.15 -6.54 9.41
CA ASP A 39 0.14 -7.19 10.23
C ASP A 39 -1.07 -6.28 10.47
N ARG A 40 -2.21 -6.67 9.88
CA ARG A 40 -3.49 -5.94 9.95
C ARG A 40 -3.34 -4.43 9.66
N PRO A 41 -2.91 -4.06 8.43
CA PRO A 41 -2.83 -2.67 8.01
C PRO A 41 -4.22 -2.04 7.98
N LEU A 42 -4.35 -0.81 8.46
CA LEU A 42 -5.61 -0.05 8.46
C LEU A 42 -5.57 1.25 7.66
N SER A 43 -4.38 1.78 7.42
CA SER A 43 -4.23 3.02 6.68
C SER A 43 -3.04 2.96 5.76
N VAL A 44 -3.18 3.63 4.61
CA VAL A 44 -2.13 3.77 3.62
C VAL A 44 -2.07 5.23 3.18
N SER A 45 -0.86 5.77 3.09
CA SER A 45 -0.62 7.14 2.63
C SER A 45 0.56 7.16 1.67
N TYR A 46 0.46 7.97 0.62
CA TYR A 46 1.52 8.11 -0.37
C TYR A 46 2.26 9.44 -0.18
N ASN A 47 3.55 9.35 0.10
CA ASN A 47 4.46 10.49 0.13
C ASN A 47 5.10 10.68 -1.24
N ARG A 48 4.65 11.70 -1.97
CA ARG A 48 5.15 12.07 -3.30
C ARG A 48 6.61 12.53 -3.28
N ASN A 49 7.08 13.17 -2.21
CA ASN A 49 8.43 13.73 -2.15
C ASN A 49 9.50 12.64 -2.07
N THR A 50 9.19 11.54 -1.39
CA THR A 50 10.13 10.43 -1.17
C THR A 50 9.76 9.19 -1.99
N ALA A 51 8.76 9.28 -2.88
CA ALA A 51 8.17 8.15 -3.60
C ALA A 51 7.92 6.93 -2.67
N SER A 52 7.33 7.17 -1.50
CA SER A 52 7.17 6.14 -0.47
C SER A 52 5.71 5.96 -0.05
N ILE A 53 5.35 4.73 0.29
CA ILE A 53 4.06 4.37 0.88
C ILE A 53 4.27 4.17 2.38
N ILE A 54 3.46 4.86 3.17
CA ILE A 54 3.46 4.79 4.63
C ILE A 54 2.22 4.01 5.05
N VAL A 55 2.42 2.97 5.85
CA VAL A 55 1.35 2.06 6.26
C VAL A 55 1.21 2.05 7.77
N GLY A 56 0.01 2.40 8.24
CA GLY A 56 -0.40 2.26 9.64
C GLY A 56 -1.00 0.88 9.89
N GLN A 57 -0.70 0.32 11.07
CA GLN A 57 -1.01 -1.06 11.44
C GLN A 57 -1.59 -1.09 12.85
N THR A 58 -2.42 -2.09 13.17
CA THR A 58 -3.08 -2.17 14.49
C THR A 58 -2.53 -3.23 15.42
N CYS A 59 -2.00 -4.32 14.88
CA CYS A 59 -1.47 -5.40 15.70
C CYS A 59 0.03 -5.28 15.98
N VAL A 60 0.71 -4.37 15.27
CA VAL A 60 2.09 -3.98 15.55
C VAL A 60 2.17 -2.47 15.69
N THR A 61 3.02 -2.00 16.61
CA THR A 61 3.21 -0.56 16.87
C THR A 61 4.10 0.13 15.83
N ASN A 62 4.62 -0.62 14.86
CA ASN A 62 5.55 -0.12 13.86
C ASN A 62 4.82 0.37 12.61
N ILE A 63 5.27 1.51 12.09
CA ILE A 63 4.90 2.01 10.77
C ILE A 63 5.77 1.30 9.73
N LEU A 64 5.16 0.74 8.69
CA LEU A 64 5.90 0.20 7.55
C LEU A 64 6.06 1.29 6.47
N VAL A 65 7.28 1.45 5.97
CA VAL A 65 7.60 2.36 4.86
C VAL A 65 8.10 1.56 3.67
N ILE A 66 7.35 1.60 2.58
CA ILE A 66 7.69 0.93 1.31
C ILE A 66 8.21 2.00 0.35
N LYS A 67 9.46 1.87 -0.09
CA LYS A 67 10.02 2.77 -1.12
C LYS A 67 9.73 2.21 -2.51
N LEU A 68 9.09 3.01 -3.36
CA LEU A 68 8.89 2.69 -4.76
C LEU A 68 10.20 3.00 -5.51
N LYS A 69 10.61 2.10 -6.41
CA LYS A 69 11.76 2.27 -7.30
C LYS A 69 11.32 2.83 -8.63
#